data_AF-A0A3D5AZ58-F1
#
_entry.id   AF-A0A3D5AZ58-F1
#
_cell.length_a   1.000
_cell.length_b   1.000
_cell.length_c   1.000
_cell.angle_alpha   90.00
_cell.angle_beta   90.00
_cell.angle_gamma   90.00
#
_symmetry.space_group_name_H-M   'P 1'
#
loop_
_entity.id
_entity.type
_entity.pdbx_description
1 polymer ?
#
loop_
_entity_poly.entity_id
_entity_poly.type
_entity_poly.pdbx_seq_one_letter_code
_entity_poly.pdbx_strand_id
1 'polypeptide(L)'
;MLLIPALIIAVIWVAVESSNKVLKRENVTGNVLEVKEVLQTKNGSAHLAQVELPDQSRIRLMLPLSPPHPVAGDRIPLVVEHYEDGKSMYALDWAAWIDSSYAR
;
A
#
# COMPACT_ATOMS: atom_id res chain seq x y z
N MET A 1 -2.86 -42.12 -5.49
CA MET A 1 -3.98 -41.15 -5.40
C MET A 1 -3.88 -40.42 -4.05
N LEU A 2 -3.18 -39.27 -4.00
CA LEU A 2 -2.92 -38.50 -2.77
C LEU A 2 -3.04 -36.98 -2.99
N LEU A 3 -3.70 -36.56 -4.09
CA LEU A 3 -3.75 -35.15 -4.52
C LEU A 3 -4.92 -34.36 -3.92
N ILE A 4 -5.90 -35.04 -3.30
CA ILE A 4 -7.13 -34.42 -2.79
C ILE A 4 -6.94 -33.73 -1.41
N PRO A 5 -6.22 -34.28 -0.41
CA PRO A 5 -6.11 -33.60 0.88
C PRO A 5 -5.24 -32.33 0.84
N ALA A 6 -4.23 -32.27 -0.04
CA ALA A 6 -3.38 -31.09 -0.20
C ALA A 6 -4.16 -29.89 -0.77
N LEU A 7 -5.10 -30.14 -1.68
CA LEU A 7 -5.93 -29.09 -2.28
C LEU A 7 -6.87 -28.47 -1.24
N ILE A 8 -7.44 -29.28 -0.35
CA ILE A 8 -8.33 -28.81 0.71
C ILE A 8 -7.57 -27.96 1.74
N ILE A 9 -6.35 -28.35 2.13
CA ILE A 9 -5.51 -27.55 3.03
C ILE A 9 -5.14 -26.20 2.41
N ALA A 10 -4.80 -26.17 1.12
CA ALA A 10 -4.48 -24.93 0.41
C ALA A 10 -5.69 -23.97 0.35
N VAL A 11 -6.89 -24.49 0.09
CA VAL A 11 -8.12 -23.67 0.08
C VAL A 11 -8.46 -23.13 1.48
N ILE A 12 -8.25 -23.93 2.53
CA ILE A 12 -8.45 -23.49 3.93
C ILE A 12 -7.45 -22.38 4.30
N TRP A 13 -6.19 -22.50 3.91
CA TRP A 13 -5.18 -21.44 4.15
C TRP A 13 -5.53 -20.12 3.46
N VAL A 14 -5.98 -20.15 2.20
CA VAL A 14 -6.41 -18.96 1.46
C VAL A 14 -7.71 -18.36 2.04
N ALA A 15 -8.62 -19.19 2.55
CA ALA A 15 -9.85 -18.74 3.21
C ALA A 15 -9.58 -18.09 4.58
N VAL A 16 -8.60 -18.58 5.34
CA VAL A 16 -8.19 -18.00 6.62
C VAL A 16 -7.48 -16.66 6.41
N GLU A 17 -6.58 -16.55 5.42
CA GLU A 17 -5.89 -15.28 5.12
C GLU A 17 -6.87 -14.20 4.59
N SER A 18 -7.92 -14.59 3.85
CA SER A 18 -8.94 -13.66 3.33
C SER A 18 -10.01 -13.25 4.35
N SER A 19 -10.02 -13.85 5.54
CA SER A 19 -10.97 -13.52 6.63
C SER A 19 -10.39 -12.55 7.65
N ASN A 20 -9.20 -11.98 7.40
CA ASN A 20 -8.59 -11.02 8.32
C ASN A 20 -9.41 -9.73 8.33
N LYS A 21 -10.18 -9.55 9.39
CA LYS A 21 -11.05 -8.40 9.55
C LYS A 21 -10.21 -7.15 9.82
N VAL A 22 -10.48 -6.07 9.07
CA VAL A 22 -9.94 -4.74 9.40
C VAL A 22 -10.55 -4.31 10.73
N LEU A 23 -9.72 -4.18 11.76
CA LEU A 23 -10.12 -3.71 13.09
C LEU A 23 -10.24 -2.19 13.14
N LYS A 24 -9.31 -1.50 12.47
CA LYS A 24 -9.23 -0.04 12.50
C LYS A 24 -8.71 0.47 11.16
N ARG A 25 -9.31 1.56 10.69
CA ARG A 25 -8.84 2.33 9.55
C ARG A 25 -8.55 3.75 10.01
N GLU A 26 -7.38 4.28 9.66
CA GLU A 26 -6.99 5.65 10.01
C GLU A 26 -6.29 6.34 8.85
N ASN A 27 -6.40 7.66 8.83
CA ASN A 27 -5.74 8.51 7.85
C ASN A 27 -4.50 9.12 8.50
N VAL A 28 -3.35 8.96 7.84
CA VAL A 28 -2.06 9.45 8.31
C VAL A 28 -1.42 10.26 7.18
N THR A 29 -0.64 11.29 7.50
CA THR A 29 0.16 11.99 6.50
C THR A 29 1.60 11.49 6.56
N GLY A 30 2.10 10.98 5.44
CA GLY A 30 3.50 10.55 5.30
C GLY A 30 4.32 11.58 4.55
N ASN A 31 5.63 11.60 4.80
CA ASN A 31 6.60 12.40 4.06
C ASN A 31 7.40 11.51 3.11
N VAL A 32 7.37 11.80 1.81
CA VAL A 32 8.10 11.03 0.80
C VAL A 32 9.58 11.38 0.89
N LEU A 33 10.41 10.41 1.22
CA LEU A 33 11.86 10.57 1.31
C LEU A 33 12.54 10.35 -0.04
N GLU A 34 12.08 9.35 -0.78
CA GLU A 34 12.68 8.92 -2.04
C GLU A 34 11.64 8.21 -2.91
N VAL A 35 11.76 8.32 -4.24
CA VAL A 35 10.93 7.58 -5.20
C VAL A 35 11.85 6.90 -6.20
N LYS A 36 11.69 5.60 -6.39
CA LYS A 36 12.46 4.79 -7.35
C LYS A 36 11.55 4.15 -8.36
N GLU A 37 11.91 4.21 -9.63
CA GLU A 37 11.34 3.32 -10.63
C GLU A 37 11.81 1.89 -10.34
N VAL A 38 10.87 0.96 -10.19
CA VAL A 38 11.16 -0.46 -9.88
C VAL A 38 10.78 -1.41 -10.99
N LEU A 39 9.90 -0.98 -11.90
CA LEU A 39 9.51 -1.79 -13.04
C LEU A 39 9.06 -0.87 -14.18
N GLN A 40 9.65 -1.04 -15.35
CA GLN A 40 9.15 -0.41 -16.56
C GLN A 40 8.22 -1.39 -17.29
N THR A 41 6.97 -1.00 -17.52
CA THR A 41 6.00 -1.79 -18.29
C THR A 41 5.62 -1.05 -19.57
N LYS A 42 5.01 -1.77 -20.53
CA LYS A 42 4.49 -1.15 -21.76
C LYS A 42 3.45 -0.05 -21.49
N ASN A 43 2.82 -0.06 -20.32
CA ASN A 43 1.72 0.84 -19.95
C ASN A 43 2.15 1.90 -18.92
N GLY A 44 3.45 2.03 -18.64
CA GLY A 44 3.99 2.98 -17.67
C GLY A 44 5.00 2.35 -16.71
N SER A 45 5.57 3.18 -15.85
CA SER A 45 6.55 2.77 -14.85
C SER A 45 5.91 2.60 -13.48
N ALA A 46 6.16 1.46 -12.83
CA ALA A 46 5.83 1.27 -11.42
C ALA A 46 6.92 1.93 -10.58
N HIS A 47 6.48 2.75 -9.64
CA HIS A 47 7.37 3.47 -8.74
C HIS A 47 7.17 2.98 -7.31
N LEU A 48 8.28 2.83 -6.59
CA LEU A 48 8.30 2.52 -5.17
C LEU A 48 8.77 3.77 -4.42
N ALA A 49 7.93 4.29 -3.55
CA ALA A 49 8.25 5.40 -2.66
C ALA A 49 8.71 4.87 -1.30
N GLN A 50 9.74 5.49 -0.74
CA GLN A 50 10.05 5.38 0.69
C GLN A 50 9.39 6.54 1.40
N VAL A 51 8.56 6.24 2.40
CA VAL A 51 7.75 7.24 3.10
C VAL A 51 8.03 7.15 4.59
N GLU A 52 8.29 8.30 5.22
CA GLU A 52 8.42 8.44 6.66
C GLU A 52 7.08 8.86 7.28
N LEU A 53 6.66 8.14 8.30
CA LEU A 53 5.42 8.40 9.04
C LEU A 53 5.68 9.32 10.23
N PRO A 54 4.64 9.89 10.88
CA PRO A 54 4.80 10.80 12.01
C PRO A 54 5.51 10.21 13.23
N ASP A 55 5.44 8.88 13.39
CA ASP A 55 6.15 8.12 14.42
C ASP A 55 7.61 7.81 14.06
N GLN A 56 8.14 8.41 12.98
CA GLN A 56 9.47 8.18 12.41
C GLN A 56 9.69 6.79 11.82
N SER A 57 8.65 5.96 11.75
CA SER A 57 8.73 4.69 11.02
C SER A 57 8.84 4.95 9.51
N ARG A 58 9.51 4.02 8.82
CA ARG A 58 9.74 4.11 7.38
C ARG A 58 9.08 2.94 6.68
N ILE A 59 8.21 3.25 5.73
CA ILE A 59 7.50 2.26 4.93
C ILE A 59 7.93 2.37 3.46
N ARG A 60 7.71 1.28 2.73
CA ARG A 60 7.81 1.26 1.27
C ARG A 60 6.42 1.15 0.69
N LEU A 61 6.09 2.05 -0.22
CA LEU A 61 4.76 2.18 -0.81
C LEU A 61 4.86 2.06 -2.32
N MET A 62 4.09 1.15 -2.91
CA MET A 62 3.94 1.10 -4.36
C MET A 62 3.02 2.24 -4.78
N LEU A 63 3.52 3.12 -5.64
CA LEU A 63 2.74 4.21 -6.20
C LEU A 63 1.88 3.73 -7.37
N PRO A 64 0.71 4.34 -7.59
CA PRO A 64 -0.12 4.04 -8.74
C PRO A 64 0.63 4.37 -10.04
N LEU A 65 0.29 3.66 -11.12
CA LEU A 65 0.89 3.84 -12.45
C LEU A 65 0.41 5.12 -13.15
N SER A 66 -0.69 5.71 -12.69
CA SER A 66 -1.24 6.94 -13.24
C SER A 66 -0.67 8.16 -12.53
N PRO A 67 -0.29 9.23 -13.25
CA PRO A 67 0.10 10.49 -12.65
C PRO A 67 -1.11 11.26 -12.08
N PRO A 68 -0.92 12.25 -11.19
CA PRO A 68 0.37 12.70 -10.63
C PRO A 68 0.99 11.71 -9.64
N HIS A 69 2.28 11.46 -9.79
CA HIS A 69 3.06 10.69 -8.82
C HIS A 69 3.63 11.63 -7.75
N PRO A 70 3.55 11.25 -6.47
CA PRO A 70 4.34 11.91 -5.43
C PRO A 70 5.83 11.92 -5.78
N VAL A 71 6.52 12.98 -5.38
CA VAL A 71 7.98 13.12 -5.49
C VAL A 71 8.62 13.28 -4.11
N ALA A 72 9.94 13.14 -4.04
CA ALA A 72 10.68 13.36 -2.79
C ALA A 72 10.42 14.77 -2.23
N GLY A 73 10.13 14.86 -0.94
CA GLY A 73 9.73 16.09 -0.24
C GLY A 73 8.22 16.30 -0.15
N ASP A 74 7.39 15.51 -0.87
CA ASP A 74 5.95 15.61 -0.77
C ASP A 74 5.41 15.06 0.55
N ARG A 75 4.41 15.76 1.09
CA ARG A 75 3.50 15.20 2.09
C ARG A 75 2.31 14.55 1.39
N ILE A 76 2.12 13.25 1.62
CA ILE A 76 1.08 12.45 1.00
C ILE A 76 0.07 11.95 2.02
N PRO A 77 -1.24 11.95 1.70
CA PRO A 77 -2.24 11.33 2.54
C PRO A 77 -2.19 9.80 2.37
N LEU A 78 -2.15 9.09 3.48
CA LEU A 78 -2.11 7.63 3.54
C LEU A 78 -3.34 7.13 4.30
N VAL A 79 -3.83 5.98 3.88
CA VAL A 79 -4.77 5.17 4.64
C VAL A 79 -4.01 4.00 5.24
N VAL A 80 -4.17 3.81 6.55
CA VAL A 80 -3.63 2.67 7.28
C VAL A 80 -4.78 1.79 7.71
N GLU A 81 -4.69 0.52 7.36
CA GLU A 81 -5.62 -0.51 7.78
C GLU A 81 -4.91 -1.44 8.74
N HIS A 82 -5.43 -1.55 9.96
CA HIS A 82 -4.95 -2.47 11.00
C HIS A 82 -5.83 -3.71 11.01
N TYR A 83 -5.20 -4.87 10.87
CA TYR A 83 -5.86 -6.16 10.78
C TYR A 83 -5.81 -6.89 12.12
N GLU A 84 -6.70 -7.87 12.29
CA GLU A 84 -6.81 -8.66 13.53
C GLU A 84 -5.56 -9.47 13.85
N ASP A 85 -4.80 -9.87 12.84
CA ASP A 85 -3.51 -10.55 12.99
C ASP A 85 -2.35 -9.61 13.40
N GLY A 86 -2.63 -8.33 13.64
CA GLY A 86 -1.65 -7.32 14.03
C GLY A 86 -0.83 -6.77 12.87
N LYS A 87 -1.10 -7.17 11.61
CA LYS A 87 -0.49 -6.52 10.45
C LYS A 87 -1.13 -5.17 10.19
N SER A 88 -0.35 -4.25 9.61
CA SER A 88 -0.84 -2.98 9.09
C SER A 88 -0.52 -2.89 7.60
N MET A 89 -1.52 -2.50 6.81
CA MET A 89 -1.35 -2.19 5.39
C MET A 89 -1.42 -0.69 5.19
N TYR A 90 -0.51 -0.16 4.39
CA TYR A 90 -0.42 1.25 4.06
C TYR A 90 -0.72 1.44 2.58
N ALA A 91 -1.66 2.33 2.28
CA ALA A 91 -2.03 2.68 0.92
C ALA A 91 -2.04 4.21 0.77
N LEU A 92 -1.72 4.71 -0.43
CA LEU A 92 -1.94 6.11 -0.76
C LEU A 92 -3.45 6.38 -0.81
N ASP A 93 -3.93 7.41 -0.11
CA ASP A 93 -5.28 7.92 -0.33
C ASP A 93 -5.27 8.67 -1.67
N TRP A 94 -5.58 7.94 -2.74
CA TRP A 94 -5.52 8.50 -4.09
C TRP A 94 -6.49 9.67 -4.28
N ALA A 95 -7.68 9.60 -3.70
CA ALA A 95 -8.67 10.66 -3.83
C ALA A 95 -8.17 11.96 -3.18
N ALA A 96 -7.70 11.87 -1.94
CA ALA A 96 -7.14 13.02 -1.23
C ALA A 96 -5.86 13.54 -1.89
N TRP A 97 -5.01 12.64 -2.41
CA TRP A 97 -3.79 13.02 -3.10
C TRP A 97 -4.07 13.82 -4.37
N ILE A 98 -4.96 13.32 -5.23
CA ILE A 98 -5.38 14.00 -6.46
C ILE A 98 -5.92 15.40 -6.17
N ASP A 99 -6.85 15.51 -5.21
CA ASP A 99 -7.46 16.78 -4.83
C ASP A 99 -6.39 17.80 -4.37
N SER A 100 -5.43 17.35 -3.55
CA SER A 100 -4.32 18.19 -3.08
C SER A 100 -3.29 18.53 -4.15
N SER A 101 -3.12 17.69 -5.17
CA SER A 101 -2.10 17.85 -6.22
C SER A 101 -2.49 18.87 -7.27
N TYR A 102 -3.79 18.98 -7.58
CA TYR A 102 -4.31 19.98 -8.52
C TYR A 102 -4.55 21.36 -7.86
N ALA A 103 -4.49 21.44 -6.53
CA ALA A 103 -4.56 22.69 -5.79
C ALA A 103 -3.19 23.41 -5.68
N ARG A 104 -2.10 22.79 -6.16
CA ARG A 104 -0.73 23.33 -6.10
C ARG A 104 -0.34 24.10 -7.37
#